data_AF-A0A2G8XN40-F1
#
_entry.id   AF-A0A2G8XN40-F1
#
_cell.length_a   1.000
_cell.length_b   1.000
_cell.length_c   1.000
_cell.angle_alpha   90.00
_cell.angle_beta   90.00
_cell.angle_gamma   90.00
#
_symmetry.space_group_name_H-M   'P 1'
#
loop_
_entity.id
_entity.type
_entity.pdbx_description
1 polymer ?
#
loop_
_entity_poly.entity_id
_entity_poly.type
_entity_poly.pdbx_seq_one_letter_code
_entity_poly.pdbx_strand_id
1 'polypeptide(L)'
;MGSRMKASGGPPGSKGGPLVRRHSGVLGYFSRASVLFKRLRRYVTVRSLSVAVLVFGVCYYVVQQRLLSVSRLSFGAEGPGLAPAFNIPSRFFSLSLQSDKGTVTEDEKQALSGNEFSVSWSTSPRLSGGAKVTTQVVNKQDGTFLLRYTLHDDIPAGYSLTGKLLYAGKKPEKSIVEPFVFKLDGPVHPATCQCPQPAHEWKQALACSHTLPRQLQRDLSRFPIIDLDRLRKDGPAFAAPNTLRTVIHYVIKNNQIFRRHFGPLPGFQYFMDNVLLYLAAAVKLPDVEFLMNLGDWPLEKRGADEGALPLFSWSGSDDTLDIILPQWDVVKTSTAFGKSDPDLLTVQAGSLVPLAKRIPKALFRGRDSNPVRVKLAELARAHSDLLDVAITSWENDAHAEQEKKLGGGYKARIPLEKFGEYRYQLLVDGTVAAFRTPYLLM
;
A
#
# COMPACT_ATOMS: atom_id res chain seq x y z
N MET A 1 62.68 20.32 -26.08
CA MET A 1 63.05 19.24 -27.03
C MET A 1 61.76 18.62 -27.52
N GLY A 2 61.22 18.96 -28.70
CA GLY A 2 61.74 18.56 -30.02
C GLY A 2 61.08 17.22 -30.39
N SER A 3 59.91 17.12 -31.05
CA SER A 3 59.44 17.55 -32.40
C SER A 3 59.49 16.40 -33.44
N ARG A 4 58.45 16.38 -34.28
CA ARG A 4 58.19 15.67 -35.58
C ARG A 4 57.59 14.25 -35.53
N MET A 5 56.33 14.06 -35.96
CA MET A 5 55.75 14.05 -37.33
C MET A 5 56.07 12.81 -38.17
N LYS A 6 55.04 12.00 -38.48
CA LYS A 6 54.48 11.87 -39.86
C LYS A 6 53.17 11.06 -39.88
N ALA A 7 52.28 11.50 -40.76
CA ALA A 7 51.00 10.91 -41.10
C ALA A 7 51.11 9.93 -42.29
N SER A 8 50.23 8.94 -42.36
CA SER A 8 49.49 8.53 -43.57
C SER A 8 48.59 7.30 -43.30
N GLY A 9 47.40 7.27 -43.89
CA GLY A 9 46.55 6.08 -43.96
C GLY A 9 45.07 6.36 -43.69
N GLY A 10 44.33 6.77 -44.73
CA GLY A 10 42.90 7.04 -44.68
C GLY A 10 42.02 5.81 -44.41
N PRO A 11 40.73 6.02 -44.06
CA PRO A 11 39.85 4.97 -43.57
C PRO A 11 39.15 4.19 -44.71
N PRO A 12 38.89 2.88 -44.53
CA PRO A 12 38.10 2.11 -45.48
C PRO A 12 36.60 2.41 -45.29
N GLY A 13 35.94 2.79 -46.39
CA GLY A 13 34.52 3.12 -46.42
C GLY A 13 33.64 1.93 -46.07
N SER A 14 32.75 2.12 -45.09
CA SER A 14 31.62 1.24 -44.83
C SER A 14 30.33 1.95 -45.26
N LYS A 15 29.61 1.32 -46.20
CA LYS A 15 28.31 1.78 -46.70
C LYS A 15 27.26 1.58 -45.59
N GLY A 16 26.97 2.63 -44.84
CA GLY A 16 25.86 2.68 -43.90
C GLY A 16 24.54 3.05 -44.59
N GLY A 17 23.75 2.04 -44.96
CA GLY A 17 22.31 2.24 -45.22
C GLY A 17 21.54 2.31 -43.90
N PRO A 18 20.42 3.07 -43.82
CA PRO A 18 19.70 3.24 -42.57
C PRO A 18 18.94 1.97 -42.17
N LEU A 19 19.27 1.46 -40.98
CA LEU A 19 18.54 0.44 -40.23
C LEU A 19 17.21 1.02 -39.73
N VAL A 20 16.17 0.91 -40.58
CA VAL A 20 14.79 1.15 -40.18
C VAL A 20 14.31 -0.03 -39.33
N ARG A 21 13.97 0.27 -38.05
CA ARG A 21 13.26 -0.63 -37.15
C ARG A 21 11.98 -1.14 -37.82
N ARG A 22 11.84 -2.47 -37.91
CA ARG A 22 10.61 -3.17 -38.28
C ARG A 22 9.47 -2.79 -37.32
N HIS A 23 8.57 -1.92 -37.76
CA HIS A 23 7.18 -1.94 -37.29
C HIS A 23 6.44 -3.07 -38.03
N SER A 24 6.52 -4.29 -37.51
CA SER A 24 5.60 -5.36 -37.89
C SER A 24 4.38 -5.30 -36.97
N GLY A 25 3.36 -4.54 -37.38
CA GLY A 25 2.10 -4.48 -36.66
C GLY A 25 1.09 -3.68 -37.45
N VAL A 26 -0.06 -4.29 -37.72
CA VAL A 26 -1.27 -3.67 -38.30
C VAL A 26 -1.27 -3.40 -39.82
N LEU A 27 -0.22 -2.87 -40.46
CA LEU A 27 -0.24 -2.61 -41.92
C LEU A 27 -0.08 -3.87 -42.80
N GLY A 28 0.54 -4.94 -42.28
CA GLY A 28 0.73 -6.20 -43.02
C GLY A 28 -0.55 -7.04 -43.20
N TYR A 29 -1.56 -6.85 -42.34
CA TYR A 29 -2.84 -7.55 -42.44
C TYR A 29 -3.74 -6.95 -43.54
N PHE A 30 -3.74 -5.63 -43.70
CA PHE A 30 -4.43 -4.97 -44.81
C PHE A 30 -3.78 -5.25 -46.16
N SER A 31 -2.45 -5.41 -46.20
CA SER A 31 -1.72 -5.81 -47.41
C SER A 31 -2.10 -7.21 -47.89
N ARG A 32 -2.11 -8.23 -47.01
CA ARG A 32 -2.52 -9.59 -47.38
C ARG A 32 -4.00 -9.72 -47.74
N ALA A 33 -4.88 -8.98 -47.05
CA ALA A 33 -6.29 -8.89 -47.42
C ALA A 33 -6.48 -8.23 -48.80
N SER A 34 -5.71 -7.17 -49.11
CA SER A 34 -5.79 -6.48 -50.41
C SER A 34 -5.28 -7.32 -51.60
N VAL A 35 -4.30 -8.20 -51.37
CA VAL A 35 -3.78 -9.12 -52.41
C VAL A 35 -4.74 -10.28 -52.65
N LEU A 36 -5.40 -10.79 -51.59
CA LEU A 36 -6.50 -11.75 -51.74
C LEU A 36 -7.68 -11.12 -52.50
N PHE A 37 -8.06 -9.88 -52.15
CA PHE A 37 -9.14 -9.15 -52.82
C PHE A 37 -8.82 -8.87 -54.30
N LYS A 38 -7.56 -8.53 -54.63
CA LYS A 38 -7.12 -8.32 -56.01
C LYS A 38 -7.05 -9.61 -56.83
N ARG A 39 -6.76 -10.77 -56.22
CA ARG A 39 -6.82 -12.08 -56.88
C ARG A 39 -8.26 -12.58 -57.05
N LEU A 40 -9.15 -12.34 -56.09
CA LEU A 40 -10.58 -12.64 -56.23
C LEU A 40 -11.25 -11.76 -57.29
N ARG A 41 -10.82 -10.50 -57.47
CA ARG A 41 -11.37 -9.57 -58.48
C ARG A 41 -11.23 -10.07 -59.92
N ARG A 42 -10.30 -10.98 -60.23
CA ARG A 42 -10.15 -11.58 -61.58
C ARG A 42 -11.08 -12.77 -61.85
N TYR A 43 -11.75 -13.32 -60.83
CA TYR A 43 -12.65 -14.48 -60.96
C TYR A 43 -14.14 -14.14 -60.77
N VAL A 44 -14.47 -12.88 -60.45
CA VAL A 44 -15.86 -12.44 -60.26
C VAL A 44 -16.35 -11.71 -61.51
N THR A 45 -16.54 -12.47 -62.59
CA THR A 45 -17.39 -12.04 -63.72
C THR A 45 -18.84 -12.32 -63.36
N VAL A 46 -19.56 -11.30 -62.86
CA VAL A 46 -21.02 -10.97 -62.85
C VAL A 46 -22.12 -12.07 -62.77
N ARG A 47 -21.86 -13.38 -62.95
CA ARG A 47 -22.84 -14.47 -62.91
C ARG A 47 -23.07 -15.11 -61.54
N SER A 48 -22.56 -14.53 -60.45
CA SER A 48 -22.90 -15.05 -59.13
C SER A 48 -22.90 -13.98 -58.06
N LEU A 49 -23.81 -13.03 -58.20
CA LEU A 49 -24.25 -12.19 -57.08
C LEU A 49 -24.59 -13.07 -55.86
N SER A 50 -25.18 -14.24 -56.09
CA SER A 50 -25.48 -15.25 -55.09
C SER A 50 -24.25 -15.76 -54.34
N VAL A 51 -23.14 -16.11 -55.02
CA VAL A 51 -21.89 -16.54 -54.35
C VAL A 51 -21.23 -15.38 -53.63
N ALA A 52 -21.25 -14.17 -54.19
CA ALA A 52 -20.72 -12.99 -53.50
C ALA A 52 -21.49 -12.69 -52.20
N VAL A 53 -22.82 -12.78 -52.23
CA VAL A 53 -23.70 -12.64 -51.05
C VAL A 53 -23.47 -13.76 -50.04
N LEU A 54 -23.31 -15.00 -50.49
CA LEU A 54 -23.06 -16.15 -49.62
C LEU A 54 -21.68 -16.06 -48.95
N VAL A 55 -20.65 -15.64 -49.68
CA VAL A 55 -19.32 -15.35 -49.12
C VAL A 55 -19.39 -14.19 -48.13
N PHE A 56 -20.11 -13.11 -48.44
CA PHE A 56 -20.30 -12.01 -47.50
C PHE A 56 -21.08 -12.44 -46.26
N GLY A 57 -22.11 -13.28 -46.41
CA GLY A 57 -22.91 -13.83 -45.31
C GLY A 57 -22.09 -14.75 -44.41
N VAL A 58 -21.27 -15.63 -44.98
CA VAL A 58 -20.34 -16.49 -44.22
C VAL A 58 -19.26 -15.67 -43.54
N CYS A 59 -18.66 -14.68 -44.22
CA CYS A 59 -17.69 -13.77 -43.60
C CYS A 59 -18.33 -12.97 -42.46
N TYR A 60 -19.53 -12.43 -42.66
CA TYR A 60 -20.28 -11.72 -41.64
C TYR A 60 -20.59 -12.63 -40.45
N TYR A 61 -21.09 -13.85 -40.68
CA TYR A 61 -21.35 -14.82 -39.62
C TYR A 61 -20.07 -15.20 -38.85
N VAL A 62 -18.96 -15.49 -39.53
CA VAL A 62 -17.68 -15.82 -38.88
C VAL A 62 -17.13 -14.64 -38.08
N VAL A 63 -17.23 -13.42 -38.61
CA VAL A 63 -16.81 -12.20 -37.90
C VAL A 63 -17.73 -11.95 -36.69
N GLN A 64 -19.03 -12.12 -36.83
CA GLN A 64 -19.98 -11.93 -35.74
C GLN A 64 -19.78 -12.97 -34.65
N GLN A 65 -19.61 -14.24 -35.00
CA GLN A 65 -19.28 -15.32 -34.06
C GLN A 65 -17.94 -15.06 -33.36
N ARG A 66 -16.93 -14.55 -34.08
CA ARG A 66 -15.67 -14.12 -33.46
C ARG A 66 -15.87 -12.96 -32.50
N LEU A 67 -16.63 -11.93 -32.87
CA LEU A 67 -16.90 -10.77 -32.01
C LEU A 67 -17.69 -11.17 -30.76
N LEU A 68 -18.68 -12.06 -30.88
CA LEU A 68 -19.41 -12.64 -29.76
C LEU A 68 -18.51 -13.52 -28.87
N SER A 69 -17.48 -14.14 -29.46
CA SER A 69 -16.50 -14.93 -28.70
C SER A 69 -15.50 -14.09 -27.91
N VAL A 70 -15.35 -12.79 -28.20
CA VAL A 70 -14.41 -11.91 -27.48
C VAL A 70 -15.04 -11.43 -26.17
N SER A 71 -14.31 -11.56 -25.06
CA SER A 71 -14.70 -10.97 -23.77
C SER A 71 -14.14 -9.55 -23.64
N ARG A 72 -14.93 -8.62 -23.13
CA ARG A 72 -14.47 -7.28 -22.75
C ARG A 72 -14.32 -7.21 -21.24
N LEU A 73 -13.09 -6.96 -20.82
CA LEU A 73 -12.71 -6.79 -19.44
C LEU A 73 -12.61 -5.30 -19.14
N SER A 74 -13.35 -4.85 -18.13
CA SER A 74 -13.34 -3.47 -17.63
C SER A 74 -13.07 -3.47 -16.13
N PHE A 75 -12.99 -2.29 -15.52
CA PHE A 75 -12.73 -2.14 -14.09
C PHE A 75 -13.80 -1.28 -13.43
N GLY A 76 -14.46 -1.84 -12.42
CA GLY A 76 -15.17 -1.06 -11.40
C GLY A 76 -14.17 -0.46 -10.42
N ALA A 77 -14.46 0.71 -9.86
CA ALA A 77 -13.57 1.37 -8.91
C ALA A 77 -14.34 1.87 -7.69
N GLU A 78 -13.78 1.66 -6.51
CA GLU A 78 -14.38 2.06 -5.25
C GLU A 78 -13.28 2.45 -4.25
N GLY A 79 -13.52 3.53 -3.51
CA GLY A 79 -12.65 3.94 -2.41
C GLY A 79 -12.45 5.45 -2.34
N PRO A 80 -11.92 5.94 -1.21
CA PRO A 80 -11.83 7.37 -0.93
C PRO A 80 -10.91 8.08 -1.93
N GLY A 81 -9.89 7.40 -2.46
CA GLY A 81 -8.94 7.98 -3.42
C GLY A 81 -9.54 8.51 -4.73
N LEU A 82 -10.86 8.36 -4.95
CA LEU A 82 -11.59 8.95 -6.08
C LEU A 82 -12.25 10.30 -5.75
N ALA A 83 -12.18 10.78 -4.50
CA ALA A 83 -12.73 12.08 -4.10
C ALA A 83 -11.64 13.17 -4.05
N PRO A 84 -11.91 14.39 -4.52
CA PRO A 84 -10.93 15.49 -4.50
C PRO A 84 -10.81 16.21 -3.15
N ALA A 85 -11.86 16.15 -2.32
CA ALA A 85 -12.16 17.09 -1.24
C ALA A 85 -11.33 16.97 0.06
N PHE A 86 -10.25 16.19 0.07
CA PHE A 86 -9.36 16.04 1.23
C PHE A 86 -7.91 16.01 0.77
N ASN A 87 -6.95 16.36 1.62
CA ASN A 87 -5.51 16.26 1.37
C ASN A 87 -4.87 15.19 2.26
N ILE A 88 -4.59 14.01 1.71
CA ILE A 88 -3.92 12.91 2.42
C ILE A 88 -2.60 12.52 1.76
N PRO A 89 -1.61 11.96 2.49
CA PRO A 89 -0.26 11.68 1.97
C PRO A 89 -0.26 10.64 0.86
N SER A 90 -1.21 9.71 0.92
CA SER A 90 -1.40 8.72 -0.12
C SER A 90 -2.87 8.42 -0.32
N ARG A 91 -3.33 8.54 -1.56
CA ARG A 91 -4.70 8.23 -1.98
C ARG A 91 -4.72 6.82 -2.55
N PHE A 92 -5.74 6.06 -2.21
CA PHE A 92 -5.91 4.72 -2.76
C PHE A 92 -7.39 4.39 -3.00
N PHE A 93 -7.62 3.52 -3.97
CA PHE A 93 -8.91 2.93 -4.25
C PHE A 93 -8.72 1.52 -4.81
N SER A 94 -9.74 0.70 -4.63
CA SER A 94 -9.80 -0.66 -5.16
C SER A 94 -10.39 -0.63 -6.56
N LEU A 95 -9.85 -1.49 -7.41
CA LEU A 95 -10.33 -1.78 -8.75
C LEU A 95 -10.78 -3.24 -8.79
N SER A 96 -11.98 -3.50 -9.27
CA SER A 96 -12.52 -4.85 -9.44
C SER A 96 -12.66 -5.15 -10.93
N LEU A 97 -12.07 -6.25 -11.39
CA LEU A 97 -12.23 -6.73 -12.75
C LEU A 97 -13.69 -7.09 -13.03
N GLN A 98 -14.22 -6.65 -14.17
CA GLN A 98 -15.58 -6.91 -14.63
C GLN A 98 -15.54 -7.46 -16.05
N SER A 99 -16.45 -8.38 -16.39
CA SER A 99 -16.58 -8.95 -17.72
C SER A 99 -17.96 -8.65 -18.31
N ASP A 100 -18.02 -8.32 -19.59
CA ASP A 100 -19.28 -8.14 -20.33
C ASP A 100 -20.10 -9.44 -20.46
N LYS A 101 -19.47 -10.59 -20.22
CA LYS A 101 -20.09 -11.92 -20.24
C LYS A 101 -20.56 -12.40 -18.85
N GLY A 102 -20.54 -11.53 -17.85
CA GLY A 102 -20.96 -11.84 -16.48
C GLY A 102 -19.77 -12.09 -15.57
N THR A 103 -19.74 -13.25 -14.90
CA THR A 103 -18.71 -13.57 -13.89
C THR A 103 -17.34 -13.72 -14.54
N VAL A 104 -16.35 -13.00 -14.02
CA VAL A 104 -14.95 -13.12 -14.42
C VAL A 104 -14.43 -14.52 -14.12
N THR A 105 -13.85 -15.16 -15.12
CA THR A 105 -13.27 -16.51 -15.03
C THR A 105 -11.91 -16.50 -14.32
N GLU A 106 -11.51 -17.64 -13.73
CA GLU A 106 -10.18 -17.78 -13.12
C GLU A 106 -9.04 -17.61 -14.13
N ASP A 107 -9.24 -18.03 -15.38
CA ASP A 107 -8.28 -17.82 -16.45
C ASP A 107 -8.08 -16.32 -16.77
N GLU A 108 -9.15 -15.52 -16.76
CA GLU A 108 -9.07 -14.07 -16.95
C GLU A 108 -8.35 -13.38 -15.79
N LYS A 109 -8.65 -13.79 -14.55
CA LYS A 109 -7.94 -13.30 -13.35
C LYS A 109 -6.45 -13.65 -13.40
N GLN A 110 -6.14 -14.89 -13.76
CA GLN A 110 -4.76 -15.38 -13.83
C GLN A 110 -4.00 -14.75 -15.00
N ALA A 111 -4.65 -14.48 -16.14
CA ALA A 111 -4.01 -13.79 -17.25
C ALA A 111 -3.63 -12.34 -16.89
N LEU A 112 -4.45 -11.67 -16.09
CA LEU A 112 -4.18 -10.33 -15.55
C LEU A 112 -3.42 -10.37 -14.22
N SER A 113 -2.84 -11.51 -13.84
CA SER A 113 -2.09 -11.67 -12.58
C SER A 113 -0.77 -10.89 -12.53
N GLY A 114 -0.26 -10.45 -13.69
CA GLY A 114 0.97 -9.65 -13.79
C GLY A 114 0.83 -8.22 -13.27
N ASN A 115 1.95 -7.62 -12.89
CA ASN A 115 2.02 -6.23 -12.42
C ASN A 115 2.24 -5.22 -13.58
N GLU A 116 1.93 -5.58 -14.82
CA GLU A 116 2.19 -4.74 -16.00
C GLU A 116 1.10 -3.69 -16.25
N PHE A 117 0.76 -2.94 -15.20
CA PHE A 117 -0.09 -1.77 -15.32
C PHE A 117 0.76 -0.52 -15.54
N SER A 118 0.34 0.31 -16.50
CA SER A 118 0.89 1.65 -16.72
C SER A 118 -0.16 2.68 -16.34
N VAL A 119 0.22 3.64 -15.51
CA VAL A 119 -0.65 4.78 -15.16
C VAL A 119 -0.06 6.04 -15.77
N SER A 120 -0.91 6.79 -16.46
CA SER A 120 -0.58 8.08 -17.05
C SER A 120 -1.45 9.15 -16.44
N TRP A 121 -0.88 10.33 -16.23
CA TRP A 121 -1.55 11.48 -15.61
C TRP A 121 -1.56 12.66 -16.57
N SER A 122 -2.69 13.36 -16.62
CA SER A 122 -2.83 14.60 -17.38
C SER A 122 -3.73 15.59 -16.65
N THR A 123 -3.60 16.87 -17.02
CA THR A 123 -4.46 17.93 -16.51
C THR A 123 -5.21 18.62 -17.64
N SER A 124 -6.43 19.07 -17.34
CA SER A 124 -7.28 19.84 -18.25
C SER A 124 -7.87 21.05 -17.51
N PRO A 125 -7.57 22.31 -17.91
CA PRO A 125 -6.56 22.71 -18.89
C PRO A 125 -5.15 22.19 -18.56
N ARG A 126 -4.25 22.18 -19.53
CA ARG A 126 -2.88 21.66 -19.31
C ARG A 126 -2.08 22.63 -18.42
N LEU A 127 -1.58 22.14 -17.29
CA LEU A 127 -0.66 22.90 -16.43
C LEU A 127 0.74 23.02 -17.05
N SER A 128 1.37 24.18 -16.90
CA SER A 128 2.75 24.48 -17.33
C SER A 128 3.76 23.75 -16.45
N GLY A 129 3.93 22.45 -16.68
CA GLY A 129 4.75 21.54 -15.86
C GLY A 129 4.13 20.16 -15.68
N GLY A 130 2.83 20.01 -15.99
CA GLY A 130 2.06 18.82 -15.66
C GLY A 130 1.76 18.75 -14.16
N ALA A 131 1.30 17.59 -13.71
CA ALA A 131 1.13 17.29 -12.30
C ALA A 131 2.05 16.13 -11.93
N LYS A 132 2.91 16.33 -10.93
CA LYS A 132 3.79 15.28 -10.41
C LYS A 132 2.98 14.35 -9.51
N VAL A 133 2.82 13.12 -9.97
CA VAL A 133 2.10 12.07 -9.25
C VAL A 133 2.94 10.80 -9.23
N THR A 134 3.13 10.23 -8.04
CA THR A 134 3.70 8.88 -7.88
C THR A 134 2.56 7.88 -7.83
N THR A 135 2.70 6.72 -8.48
CA THR A 135 1.65 5.70 -8.53
C THR A 135 2.21 4.31 -8.33
N GLN A 136 1.39 3.46 -7.72
CA GLN A 136 1.61 2.03 -7.59
C GLN A 136 0.29 1.32 -7.83
N VAL A 137 0.34 0.23 -8.59
CA VAL A 137 -0.79 -0.69 -8.76
C VAL A 137 -0.37 -2.02 -8.16
N VAL A 138 -1.19 -2.57 -7.27
CA VAL A 138 -0.93 -3.84 -6.60
C VAL A 138 -2.05 -4.80 -6.92
N ASN A 139 -1.71 -5.95 -7.49
CA ASN A 139 -2.66 -7.01 -7.76
C ASN A 139 -2.88 -7.87 -6.50
N LYS A 140 -4.14 -8.10 -6.12
CA LYS A 140 -4.51 -8.99 -5.00
C LYS A 140 -4.79 -10.43 -5.44
N GLN A 141 -4.72 -10.70 -6.74
CA GLN A 141 -4.84 -12.02 -7.39
C GLN A 141 -6.20 -12.72 -7.25
N ASP A 142 -7.21 -12.02 -6.77
CA ASP A 142 -8.60 -12.46 -6.70
C ASP A 142 -9.47 -11.79 -7.77
N GLY A 143 -8.85 -11.04 -8.69
CA GLY A 143 -9.52 -10.16 -9.65
C GLY A 143 -9.68 -8.72 -9.15
N THR A 144 -9.15 -8.41 -7.96
CA THR A 144 -9.09 -7.04 -7.44
C THR A 144 -7.65 -6.49 -7.45
N PHE A 145 -7.56 -5.17 -7.58
CA PHE A 145 -6.31 -4.42 -7.61
C PHE A 145 -6.43 -3.22 -6.68
N LEU A 146 -5.33 -2.80 -6.08
CA LEU A 146 -5.23 -1.56 -5.34
C LEU A 146 -4.42 -0.56 -6.17
N LEU A 147 -5.04 0.55 -6.57
CA LEU A 147 -4.30 1.68 -7.13
C LEU A 147 -4.04 2.67 -6.01
N ARG A 148 -2.76 2.93 -5.74
CA ARG A 148 -2.29 3.94 -4.79
C ARG A 148 -1.53 5.03 -5.51
N TYR A 149 -1.78 6.28 -5.18
CA TYR A 149 -1.07 7.41 -5.75
C TYR A 149 -0.86 8.54 -4.74
N THR A 150 0.24 9.28 -4.90
CA THR A 150 0.59 10.45 -4.11
C THR A 150 0.72 11.63 -5.05
N LEU A 151 -0.11 12.65 -4.81
CA LEU A 151 -0.05 13.94 -5.48
C LEU A 151 1.00 14.81 -4.81
N HIS A 152 1.93 15.36 -5.59
CA HIS A 152 2.99 16.25 -5.08
C HIS A 152 2.75 17.72 -5.40
N ASP A 153 1.97 18.01 -6.44
CA ASP A 153 1.65 19.37 -6.89
C ASP A 153 0.17 19.68 -6.71
N ASP A 154 -0.16 20.93 -6.41
CA ASP A 154 -1.55 21.40 -6.36
C ASP A 154 -2.24 21.37 -7.73
N ILE A 155 -3.49 20.93 -7.75
CA ILE A 155 -4.40 21.06 -8.89
C ILE A 155 -5.36 22.21 -8.57
N PRO A 156 -5.29 23.35 -9.27
CA PRO A 156 -6.13 24.51 -8.97
C PRO A 156 -7.61 24.29 -9.27
N ALA A 157 -8.47 25.13 -8.70
CA ALA A 157 -9.88 25.20 -9.08
C ALA A 157 -10.04 25.52 -10.58
N GLY A 158 -11.02 24.90 -11.24
CA GLY A 158 -11.22 25.02 -12.69
C GLY A 158 -10.32 24.12 -13.55
N TYR A 159 -9.38 23.41 -12.92
CA TYR A 159 -8.60 22.34 -13.55
C TYR A 159 -9.13 20.98 -13.14
N SER A 160 -8.76 19.94 -13.88
CA SER A 160 -9.01 18.56 -13.48
C SER A 160 -7.78 17.70 -13.68
N LEU A 161 -7.54 16.77 -12.75
CA LEU A 161 -6.53 15.73 -12.84
C LEU A 161 -7.16 14.45 -13.35
N THR A 162 -6.65 13.90 -14.46
CA THR A 162 -7.13 12.65 -15.05
C THR A 162 -6.05 11.57 -14.91
N GLY A 163 -6.42 10.47 -14.26
CA GLY A 163 -5.61 9.25 -14.20
C GLY A 163 -6.12 8.24 -15.22
N LYS A 164 -5.22 7.73 -16.06
CA LYS A 164 -5.52 6.68 -17.05
C LYS A 164 -4.67 5.45 -16.79
N LEU A 165 -5.32 4.36 -16.43
CA LEU A 165 -4.75 3.04 -16.20
C LEU A 165 -4.86 2.20 -17.47
N LEU A 166 -3.73 1.62 -17.88
CA LEU A 166 -3.61 0.75 -19.04
C LEU A 166 -2.95 -0.56 -18.62
N TYR A 167 -3.54 -1.68 -19.01
CA TYR A 167 -2.89 -2.97 -18.89
C TYR A 167 -1.99 -3.22 -20.11
N ALA A 168 -0.69 -3.35 -19.86
CA ALA A 168 0.36 -3.53 -20.87
C ALA A 168 0.87 -4.99 -20.96
N GLY A 169 0.41 -5.88 -20.08
CA GLY A 169 0.82 -7.27 -20.03
C GLY A 169 0.17 -8.17 -21.08
N LYS A 170 0.40 -9.48 -20.95
CA LYS A 170 -0.17 -10.49 -21.85
C LYS A 170 -1.68 -10.61 -21.60
N LYS A 171 -2.47 -10.26 -22.60
CA LYS A 171 -3.93 -10.35 -22.52
C LYS A 171 -4.40 -11.81 -22.62
N PRO A 172 -5.49 -12.19 -21.93
CA PRO A 172 -6.13 -13.48 -22.17
C PRO A 172 -6.51 -13.63 -23.65
N GLU A 173 -6.51 -14.87 -24.16
CA GLU A 173 -6.93 -15.12 -25.53
C GLU A 173 -8.37 -14.64 -25.74
N LYS A 174 -8.63 -14.03 -26.91
CA LYS A 174 -9.94 -13.48 -27.26
C LYS A 174 -10.49 -12.50 -26.20
N SER A 175 -9.63 -11.71 -25.55
CA SER A 175 -10.07 -10.72 -24.58
C SER A 175 -9.54 -9.32 -24.90
N ILE A 176 -10.37 -8.31 -24.65
CA ILE A 176 -9.99 -6.89 -24.73
C ILE A 176 -10.06 -6.33 -23.32
N VAL A 177 -8.93 -5.80 -22.83
CA VAL A 177 -8.88 -5.05 -21.57
C VAL A 177 -9.07 -3.58 -21.89
N GLU A 178 -10.16 -2.99 -21.39
CA GLU A 178 -10.48 -1.59 -21.58
C GLU A 178 -9.64 -0.71 -20.63
N PRO A 179 -9.14 0.45 -21.10
CA PRO A 179 -8.50 1.42 -20.22
C PRO A 179 -9.47 1.89 -19.14
N PHE A 180 -9.00 1.96 -17.89
CA PHE A 180 -9.75 2.63 -16.83
C PHE A 180 -9.31 4.09 -16.75
N VAL A 181 -10.27 5.02 -16.72
CA VAL A 181 -10.02 6.46 -16.64
C VAL A 181 -10.87 7.04 -15.53
N PHE A 182 -10.24 7.80 -14.64
CA PHE A 182 -10.93 8.56 -13.61
C PHE A 182 -10.46 10.02 -13.63
N LYS A 183 -11.34 10.91 -13.18
CA LYS A 183 -11.13 12.35 -13.20
C LYS A 183 -11.42 12.90 -11.80
N LEU A 184 -10.52 13.76 -11.32
CA LEU A 184 -10.69 14.54 -10.11
C LEU A 184 -10.78 16.00 -10.51
N ASP A 185 -11.94 16.60 -10.25
CA ASP A 185 -12.11 18.03 -10.47
C ASP A 185 -11.44 18.81 -9.34
N GLY A 186 -10.69 19.84 -9.71
CA GLY A 186 -9.96 20.69 -8.77
C GLY A 186 -10.89 21.60 -7.95
N PRO A 187 -10.45 22.05 -6.76
CA PRO A 187 -9.07 21.95 -6.29
C PRO A 187 -8.72 20.57 -5.70
N VAL A 188 -7.50 20.08 -5.99
CA VAL A 188 -6.94 18.87 -5.38
C VAL A 188 -5.59 19.21 -4.77
N HIS A 189 -5.48 19.10 -3.45
CA HIS A 189 -4.28 19.50 -2.72
C HIS A 189 -3.39 18.29 -2.38
N PRO A 190 -2.05 18.45 -2.45
CA PRO A 190 -1.11 17.49 -1.89
C PRO A 190 -1.14 17.57 -0.36
N ALA A 191 -0.61 16.54 0.31
CA ALA A 191 -0.56 16.51 1.78
C ALA A 191 0.35 17.58 2.40
N THR A 192 1.25 18.15 1.61
CA THR A 192 2.14 19.26 2.03
C THR A 192 1.45 20.62 2.01
N CYS A 193 0.22 20.72 1.46
CA CYS A 193 -0.55 21.95 1.47
C CYS A 193 -0.93 22.35 2.89
N GLN A 194 -0.60 23.58 3.29
CA GLN A 194 -1.00 24.18 4.55
C GLN A 194 -2.37 24.84 4.41
N CYS A 195 -3.39 24.03 4.14
CA CYS A 195 -4.75 24.45 3.85
C CYS A 195 -5.74 23.76 4.79
N PRO A 196 -5.75 24.12 6.09
CA PRO A 196 -6.53 23.40 7.09
C PRO A 196 -8.03 23.60 6.88
N GLN A 197 -8.75 22.49 6.70
CA GLN A 197 -10.20 22.46 6.55
C GLN A 197 -10.91 22.20 7.90
N PRO A 198 -12.20 22.54 8.04
CA PRO A 198 -12.98 22.11 9.20
C PRO A 198 -12.96 20.57 9.34
N ALA A 199 -12.73 20.08 10.57
CA ALA A 199 -12.57 18.64 10.82
C ALA A 199 -13.78 17.79 10.39
N HIS A 200 -14.99 18.34 10.43
CA HIS A 200 -16.20 17.64 10.03
C HIS A 200 -16.26 17.43 8.50
N GLU A 201 -15.94 18.45 7.71
CA GLU A 201 -15.88 18.37 6.24
C GLU A 201 -14.82 17.36 5.81
N TRP A 202 -13.64 17.42 6.43
CA TRP A 202 -12.53 16.52 6.12
C TRP A 202 -12.87 15.05 6.42
N LYS A 203 -13.50 14.78 7.58
CA LYS A 203 -13.99 13.44 7.94
C LYS A 203 -15.08 12.94 6.99
N GLN A 204 -16.01 13.81 6.61
CA GLN A 204 -17.08 13.47 5.68
C GLN A 204 -16.52 13.13 4.28
N ALA A 205 -15.54 13.91 3.80
CA ALA A 205 -14.88 13.67 2.52
C ALA A 205 -14.12 12.34 2.48
N LEU A 206 -13.56 11.91 3.61
CA LEU A 206 -12.92 10.59 3.77
C LEU A 206 -13.89 9.45 4.07
N ALA A 207 -15.21 9.74 4.12
CA ALA A 207 -16.24 8.79 4.55
C ALA A 207 -15.89 8.10 5.89
N CYS A 208 -15.28 8.85 6.82
CA CYS A 208 -14.98 8.33 8.15
C CYS A 208 -16.27 7.95 8.89
N SER A 209 -16.25 6.84 9.63
CA SER A 209 -17.36 6.48 10.49
C SER A 209 -17.63 7.58 11.54
N HIS A 210 -18.91 7.88 11.77
CA HIS A 210 -19.33 8.78 12.83
C HIS A 210 -19.17 8.18 14.23
N THR A 211 -19.04 6.85 14.33
CA THR A 211 -18.82 6.14 15.59
C THR A 211 -17.35 5.85 15.80
N LEU A 212 -16.83 6.17 16.98
CA LEU A 212 -15.47 5.77 17.36
C LEU A 212 -15.37 4.24 17.46
N PRO A 213 -14.19 3.67 17.17
CA PRO A 213 -13.93 2.26 17.46
C PRO A 213 -14.21 1.93 18.93
N ARG A 214 -14.80 0.75 19.20
CA ARG A 214 -15.21 0.32 20.54
C ARG A 214 -14.10 0.48 21.60
N GLN A 215 -12.87 0.13 21.24
CA GLN A 215 -11.69 0.28 22.11
C GLN A 215 -11.49 1.75 22.53
N LEU A 216 -11.42 2.66 21.57
CA LEU A 216 -11.20 4.08 21.84
C LEU A 216 -12.36 4.69 22.64
N GLN A 217 -13.60 4.31 22.32
CA GLN A 217 -14.76 4.75 23.09
C GLN A 217 -14.69 4.30 24.55
N ARG A 218 -14.33 3.03 24.79
CA ARG A 218 -14.15 2.47 26.13
C ARG A 218 -13.05 3.19 26.90
N ASP A 219 -11.89 3.38 26.28
CA ASP A 219 -10.73 3.98 26.95
C ASP A 219 -11.00 5.45 27.31
N LEU A 220 -11.64 6.22 26.40
CA LEU A 220 -12.04 7.61 26.66
C LEU A 220 -13.16 7.73 27.71
N SER A 221 -14.08 6.76 27.78
CA SER A 221 -15.20 6.81 28.74
C SER A 221 -14.76 6.81 30.20
N ARG A 222 -13.52 6.38 30.47
CA ARG A 222 -12.89 6.40 31.81
C ARG A 222 -12.50 7.81 32.27
N PHE A 223 -12.45 8.78 31.34
CA PHE A 223 -12.00 10.14 31.60
C PHE A 223 -13.03 11.18 31.11
N PRO A 224 -14.24 11.23 31.73
CA PRO A 224 -15.28 12.15 31.30
C PRO A 224 -14.95 13.62 31.59
N ILE A 225 -14.11 13.89 32.59
CA ILE A 225 -13.63 15.21 32.97
C ILE A 225 -12.11 15.12 33.14
N ILE A 226 -11.38 16.05 32.53
CA ILE A 226 -9.92 16.10 32.59
C ILE A 226 -9.50 17.35 33.35
N ASP A 227 -8.83 17.15 34.49
CA ASP A 227 -8.16 18.22 35.25
C ASP A 227 -6.78 18.49 34.62
N LEU A 228 -6.69 19.59 33.85
CA LEU A 228 -5.46 19.97 33.15
C LEU A 228 -4.35 20.42 34.10
N ASP A 229 -4.67 21.03 35.23
CA ASP A 229 -3.65 21.48 36.18
C ASP A 229 -3.00 20.28 36.85
N ARG A 230 -3.82 19.28 37.19
CA ARG A 230 -3.33 17.99 37.65
C ARG A 230 -2.55 17.25 36.57
N LEU A 231 -3.04 17.22 35.32
CA LEU A 231 -2.33 16.59 34.20
C LEU A 231 -0.91 17.14 34.04
N ARG A 232 -0.76 18.47 34.11
CA ARG A 232 0.53 19.17 34.00
C ARG A 232 1.42 18.94 35.20
N LYS A 233 0.86 18.85 36.41
CA LYS A 233 1.59 18.65 37.67
C LYS A 233 2.07 17.20 37.83
N ASP A 234 1.18 16.24 37.62
CA ASP A 234 1.39 14.83 37.92
C ASP A 234 1.92 14.05 36.69
N GLY A 235 1.64 14.51 35.47
CA GLY A 235 2.08 13.88 34.22
C GLY A 235 3.60 13.62 34.12
N PRO A 236 4.49 14.53 34.54
CA PRO A 236 5.93 14.27 34.55
C PRO A 236 6.35 13.04 35.36
N ALA A 237 5.56 12.63 36.37
CA ALA A 237 5.89 11.50 37.23
C ALA A 237 5.86 10.15 36.49
N PHE A 238 5.19 10.05 35.33
CA PHE A 238 5.25 8.85 34.48
C PHE A 238 6.66 8.58 33.95
N ALA A 239 7.45 9.64 33.73
CA ALA A 239 8.84 9.57 33.32
C ALA A 239 9.76 9.57 34.56
N ALA A 240 9.60 8.54 35.40
CA ALA A 240 10.32 8.43 36.66
C ALA A 240 11.86 8.57 36.49
N PRO A 241 12.56 9.22 37.45
CA PRO A 241 14.01 9.34 37.42
C PRO A 241 14.69 7.97 37.30
N ASN A 242 15.82 7.90 36.60
CA ASN A 242 16.60 6.67 36.38
C ASN A 242 15.87 5.56 35.60
N THR A 243 14.80 5.90 34.88
CA THR A 243 14.16 4.99 33.93
C THR A 243 14.38 5.47 32.50
N LEU A 244 14.20 4.56 31.53
CA LEU A 244 14.17 4.92 30.10
C LEU A 244 12.78 5.42 29.64
N ARG A 245 11.82 5.55 30.57
CA ARG A 245 10.46 5.97 30.25
C ARG A 245 10.48 7.41 29.79
N THR A 246 9.80 7.66 28.67
CA THR A 246 9.69 8.99 28.09
C THR A 246 8.23 9.29 27.80
N VAL A 247 7.75 10.41 28.34
CA VAL A 247 6.41 10.94 28.12
C VAL A 247 6.52 12.35 27.55
N ILE A 248 5.69 12.65 26.57
CA ILE A 248 5.58 13.98 25.97
C ILE A 248 4.24 14.59 26.36
N HIS A 249 4.28 15.82 26.85
CA HIS A 249 3.11 16.67 26.94
C HIS A 249 2.97 17.46 25.63
N TYR A 250 1.95 17.15 24.84
CA TYR A 250 1.59 17.89 23.64
C TYR A 250 0.50 18.91 23.94
N VAL A 251 0.65 20.09 23.33
CA VAL A 251 -0.36 21.15 23.34
C VAL A 251 -0.61 21.55 21.90
N ILE A 252 -1.87 21.48 21.48
CA ILE A 252 -2.33 22.09 20.24
C ILE A 252 -3.06 23.37 20.64
N LYS A 253 -2.61 24.51 20.15
CA LYS A 253 -3.22 25.81 20.41
C LYS A 253 -3.24 26.64 19.14
N ASN A 254 -4.40 27.11 18.72
CA ASN A 254 -4.58 27.87 17.48
C ASN A 254 -3.96 27.15 16.26
N ASN A 255 -4.17 25.84 16.17
CA ASN A 255 -3.61 24.97 15.13
C ASN A 255 -2.06 24.94 15.08
N GLN A 256 -1.39 25.35 16.15
CA GLN A 256 0.06 25.23 16.35
C GLN A 256 0.36 24.16 17.38
N ILE A 257 1.43 23.39 17.16
CA ILE A 257 1.81 22.25 18.00
C ILE A 257 3.01 22.65 18.86
N PHE A 258 2.83 22.55 20.17
CA PHE A 258 3.88 22.70 21.17
C PHE A 258 4.07 21.36 21.89
N ARG A 259 5.26 21.16 22.43
CA ARG A 259 5.57 19.93 23.15
C ARG A 259 6.60 20.18 24.24
N ARG A 260 6.47 19.40 25.31
CA ARG A 260 7.46 19.34 26.39
C ARG A 260 7.76 17.88 26.70
N HIS A 261 9.05 17.56 26.79
CA HIS A 261 9.53 16.19 27.00
C HIS A 261 9.83 15.94 28.47
N PHE A 262 9.51 14.74 28.92
CA PHE A 262 9.89 14.20 30.22
C PHE A 262 10.57 12.85 30.00
N GLY A 263 11.82 12.69 30.45
CA GLY A 263 12.60 11.46 30.28
C GLY A 263 13.70 11.56 29.20
N PRO A 264 14.52 10.50 29.06
CA PRO A 264 15.80 10.59 28.35
C PRO A 264 15.77 10.21 26.85
N LEU A 265 14.69 9.61 26.33
CA LEU A 265 14.65 9.03 24.97
C LEU A 265 13.57 9.65 24.08
N PRO A 266 13.69 10.94 23.67
CA PRO A 266 12.67 11.62 22.88
C PRO A 266 12.65 11.18 21.41
N GLY A 267 13.60 10.37 20.91
CA GLY A 267 13.74 10.07 19.48
C GLY A 267 12.47 9.50 18.82
N PHE A 268 11.68 8.73 19.56
CA PHE A 268 10.44 8.13 19.06
C PHE A 268 9.28 9.14 18.91
N GLN A 269 9.45 10.39 19.36
CA GLN A 269 8.46 11.47 19.20
C GLN A 269 8.08 11.71 17.74
N TYR A 270 9.01 11.45 16.81
CA TYR A 270 8.83 11.70 15.39
C TYR A 270 7.56 11.03 14.86
N PHE A 271 7.19 9.85 15.37
CA PHE A 271 5.96 9.16 14.98
C PHE A 271 4.71 10.00 15.23
N MET A 272 4.57 10.56 16.42
CA MET A 272 3.43 11.42 16.74
C MET A 272 3.55 12.79 16.09
N ASP A 273 4.74 13.37 16.05
CA ASP A 273 4.94 14.68 15.43
C ASP A 273 4.49 14.69 13.98
N ASN A 274 4.86 13.69 13.19
CA ASN A 274 4.49 13.69 11.78
C ASN A 274 2.98 13.60 11.59
N VAL A 275 2.30 12.78 12.41
CA VAL A 275 0.84 12.66 12.37
C VAL A 275 0.21 14.01 12.72
N LEU A 276 0.66 14.65 13.80
CA LEU A 276 0.13 15.94 14.23
C LEU A 276 0.42 17.04 13.21
N LEU A 277 1.64 17.13 12.67
CA LEU A 277 2.03 18.12 11.66
C LEU A 277 1.20 17.98 10.39
N TYR A 278 1.00 16.74 9.94
CA TYR A 278 0.12 16.46 8.81
C TYR A 278 -1.33 16.87 9.12
N LEU A 279 -1.85 16.46 10.27
CA LEU A 279 -3.22 16.81 10.66
C LEU A 279 -3.40 18.33 10.78
N ALA A 280 -2.43 19.06 11.31
CA ALA A 280 -2.48 20.52 11.43
C ALA A 280 -2.42 21.21 10.05
N ALA A 281 -1.76 20.61 9.05
CA ALA A 281 -1.77 21.12 7.68
C ALA A 281 -3.11 20.85 6.97
N ALA A 282 -3.73 19.71 7.24
CA ALA A 282 -4.96 19.27 6.59
C ALA A 282 -6.25 19.76 7.27
N VAL A 283 -6.23 19.96 8.58
CA VAL A 283 -7.41 20.15 9.41
C VAL A 283 -7.16 21.26 10.42
N LYS A 284 -8.20 22.07 10.68
CA LYS A 284 -8.23 22.99 11.82
C LYS A 284 -8.43 22.16 13.09
N LEU A 285 -7.33 21.83 13.76
CA LEU A 285 -7.35 21.05 14.99
C LEU A 285 -7.92 21.88 16.15
N PRO A 286 -8.67 21.23 17.07
CA PRO A 286 -9.14 21.90 18.27
C PRO A 286 -7.97 22.21 19.22
N ASP A 287 -8.16 23.20 20.08
CA ASP A 287 -7.25 23.43 21.19
C ASP A 287 -7.34 22.27 22.19
N VAL A 288 -6.24 21.58 22.44
CA VAL A 288 -6.18 20.40 23.32
C VAL A 288 -4.79 20.19 23.90
N GLU A 289 -4.74 19.61 25.10
CA GLU A 289 -3.51 19.18 25.76
C GLU A 289 -3.62 17.70 26.10
N PHE A 290 -2.56 16.93 25.91
CA PHE A 290 -2.54 15.50 26.23
C PHE A 290 -1.13 14.97 26.49
N LEU A 291 -1.07 13.87 27.23
CA LEU A 291 0.17 13.13 27.47
C LEU A 291 0.28 11.95 26.50
N MET A 292 1.48 11.75 25.97
CA MET A 292 1.83 10.64 25.10
C MET A 292 3.02 9.87 25.67
N ASN A 293 2.83 8.59 25.94
CA ASN A 293 3.91 7.66 26.27
C ASN A 293 4.63 7.20 24.99
N LEU A 294 5.95 7.33 24.95
CA LEU A 294 6.77 6.86 23.83
C LEU A 294 7.28 5.42 24.03
N GLY A 295 7.18 4.89 25.25
CA GLY A 295 7.67 3.55 25.58
C GLY A 295 6.77 2.45 25.06
N ASP A 296 7.32 1.24 24.99
CA ASP A 296 6.57 0.05 24.61
C ASP A 296 5.50 -0.30 25.67
N TRP A 297 5.85 -0.19 26.96
CA TRP A 297 4.99 -0.58 28.08
C TRP A 297 3.96 0.51 28.43
N PRO A 298 2.69 0.14 28.69
CA PRO A 298 1.72 1.06 29.28
C PRO A 298 2.10 1.47 30.69
N LEU A 299 1.67 2.64 31.13
CA LEU A 299 2.17 3.26 32.38
C LEU A 299 1.08 3.59 33.40
N GLU A 300 -0.18 3.80 33.00
CA GLU A 300 -1.24 4.22 33.92
C GLU A 300 -1.86 3.01 34.62
N LYS A 301 -1.28 2.64 35.76
CA LYS A 301 -1.74 1.51 36.58
C LYS A 301 -2.79 1.87 37.63
N ARG A 302 -3.05 3.16 37.85
CA ARG A 302 -4.06 3.59 38.82
C ARG A 302 -5.45 3.23 38.31
N GLY A 303 -6.35 2.86 39.21
CA GLY A 303 -7.77 2.73 38.91
C GLY A 303 -8.42 4.08 38.58
N ALA A 304 -9.61 4.04 37.97
CA ALA A 304 -10.37 5.25 37.64
C ALA A 304 -10.66 6.09 38.91
N ASP A 305 -11.01 5.41 40.00
CA ASP A 305 -11.29 6.03 41.30
C ASP A 305 -10.01 6.43 42.08
N GLU A 306 -8.84 5.96 41.64
CA GLU A 306 -7.53 6.27 42.24
C GLU A 306 -6.87 7.48 41.57
N GLY A 307 -7.65 8.20 40.75
CA GLY A 307 -7.18 9.37 40.04
C GLY A 307 -6.20 9.04 38.93
N ALA A 308 -6.52 8.06 38.09
CA ALA A 308 -5.83 7.85 36.82
C ALA A 308 -5.84 9.14 35.97
N LEU A 309 -4.78 9.33 35.18
CA LEU A 309 -4.66 10.43 34.21
C LEU A 309 -4.80 9.88 32.79
N PRO A 310 -5.40 10.66 31.87
CA PRO A 310 -5.46 10.28 30.47
C PRO A 310 -4.05 10.30 29.86
N LEU A 311 -3.53 9.12 29.53
CA LEU A 311 -2.23 8.91 28.91
C LEU A 311 -2.43 8.09 27.63
N PHE A 312 -2.03 8.63 26.48
CA PHE A 312 -2.02 7.87 25.23
C PHE A 312 -0.80 6.98 25.15
N SER A 313 -0.99 5.72 24.73
CA SER A 313 0.08 4.72 24.58
C SER A 313 -0.11 3.89 23.31
N TRP A 314 0.99 3.29 22.82
CA TRP A 314 0.98 2.37 21.68
C TRP A 314 0.50 0.96 22.03
N SER A 315 0.52 0.61 23.30
CA SER A 315 0.07 -0.68 23.82
C SER A 315 -0.60 -0.51 25.19
N GLY A 316 -1.40 -1.49 25.58
CA GLY A 316 -2.17 -1.52 26.84
C GLY A 316 -2.28 -2.93 27.39
N SER A 317 -2.79 -3.06 28.60
CA SER A 317 -3.18 -4.34 29.19
C SER A 317 -4.50 -4.20 29.97
N ASP A 318 -5.00 -5.32 30.50
CA ASP A 318 -6.16 -5.30 31.39
C ASP A 318 -5.87 -4.61 32.74
N ASP A 319 -4.59 -4.47 33.08
CA ASP A 319 -4.10 -3.85 34.33
C ASP A 319 -3.77 -2.35 34.16
N THR A 320 -4.03 -1.76 32.99
CA THR A 320 -3.75 -0.34 32.74
C THR A 320 -4.91 0.42 32.12
N LEU A 321 -4.96 1.72 32.38
CA LEU A 321 -5.98 2.64 31.87
C LEU A 321 -5.50 3.56 30.75
N ASP A 322 -4.30 3.31 30.19
CA ASP A 322 -3.80 4.00 29.00
C ASP A 322 -4.82 3.98 27.84
N ILE A 323 -4.90 5.09 27.11
CA ILE A 323 -5.75 5.24 25.92
C ILE A 323 -4.99 4.74 24.71
N ILE A 324 -5.46 3.66 24.10
CA ILE A 324 -4.67 2.95 23.09
C ILE A 324 -4.86 3.58 21.71
N LEU A 325 -3.74 3.98 21.11
CA LEU A 325 -3.69 4.46 19.74
C LEU A 325 -3.42 3.30 18.76
N PRO A 326 -3.80 3.44 17.48
CA PRO A 326 -3.28 2.57 16.44
C PRO A 326 -1.75 2.56 16.49
N GLN A 327 -1.15 1.38 16.40
CA GLN A 327 0.31 1.24 16.45
C GLN A 327 0.96 2.12 15.38
N TRP A 328 2.07 2.78 15.74
CA TRP A 328 2.71 3.74 14.84
C TRP A 328 3.07 3.15 13.48
N ASP A 329 3.42 1.86 13.41
CA ASP A 329 3.79 1.19 12.16
C ASP A 329 2.56 0.99 11.24
N VAL A 330 1.38 0.76 11.82
CA VAL A 330 0.11 0.75 11.09
C VAL A 330 -0.19 2.13 10.54
N VAL A 331 -0.04 3.18 11.35
CA VAL A 331 -0.23 4.57 10.89
C VAL A 331 0.76 4.88 9.76
N LYS A 332 2.04 4.55 9.96
CA LYS A 332 3.10 4.75 8.98
C LYS A 332 2.85 4.04 7.65
N THR A 333 2.25 2.85 7.65
CA THR A 333 1.97 2.10 6.41
C THR A 333 0.64 2.47 5.76
N SER A 334 -0.39 2.80 6.54
CA SER A 334 -1.75 3.07 6.05
C SER A 334 -1.98 4.53 5.65
N THR A 335 -1.33 5.49 6.30
CA THR A 335 -1.49 6.93 6.03
C THR A 335 -0.28 7.53 5.32
N ALA A 336 0.58 6.69 4.75
CA ALA A 336 2.04 6.77 4.81
C ALA A 336 2.76 8.06 4.38
N PHE A 337 3.80 8.40 5.16
CA PHE A 337 4.93 9.29 4.84
C PHE A 337 5.86 8.74 3.73
N GLY A 338 5.35 7.92 2.79
CA GLY A 338 6.09 7.30 1.69
C GLY A 338 5.92 5.78 1.57
N LYS A 339 6.58 5.16 0.59
CA LYS A 339 6.63 3.69 0.45
C LYS A 339 7.42 3.08 1.61
N SER A 340 6.75 2.30 2.45
CA SER A 340 7.37 1.50 3.51
C SER A 340 7.40 0.02 3.12
N ASP A 341 8.33 -0.74 3.71
CA ASP A 341 8.40 -2.19 3.59
C ASP A 341 8.63 -2.76 5.01
N PRO A 342 7.70 -3.54 5.59
CA PRO A 342 6.43 -3.99 4.99
C PRO A 342 5.40 -2.87 4.83
N ASP A 343 4.34 -3.13 4.06
CA ASP A 343 3.24 -2.21 3.82
C ASP A 343 1.90 -2.94 3.96
N LEU A 344 1.11 -2.51 4.93
CA LEU A 344 -0.15 -3.14 5.30
C LEU A 344 -1.13 -3.25 4.13
N LEU A 345 -1.14 -2.28 3.23
CA LEU A 345 -2.05 -2.28 2.07
C LEU A 345 -1.62 -3.26 0.98
N THR A 346 -0.37 -3.72 1.01
CA THR A 346 0.22 -4.53 -0.06
C THR A 346 0.78 -5.86 0.41
N VAL A 347 0.82 -6.13 1.73
CA VAL A 347 1.39 -7.35 2.30
C VAL A 347 0.70 -8.62 1.76
N GLN A 348 -0.61 -8.55 1.50
CA GLN A 348 -1.39 -9.64 0.91
C GLN A 348 -0.92 -10.03 -0.50
N ALA A 349 -0.39 -9.06 -1.27
CA ALA A 349 0.15 -9.33 -2.61
C ALA A 349 1.46 -10.12 -2.59
N GLY A 350 2.03 -10.37 -1.41
CA GLY A 350 3.17 -11.24 -1.21
C GLY A 350 2.84 -12.74 -1.18
N SER A 351 1.60 -13.10 -0.78
CA SER A 351 1.19 -14.49 -0.58
C SER A 351 0.32 -14.98 -1.73
N LEU A 352 1.00 -15.43 -2.78
CA LEU A 352 0.36 -15.84 -4.04
C LEU A 352 0.01 -17.35 -4.07
N VAL A 353 0.10 -18.02 -2.92
CA VAL A 353 -0.02 -19.48 -2.82
C VAL A 353 -1.41 -19.85 -2.31
N PRO A 354 -2.24 -20.55 -3.12
CA PRO A 354 -3.52 -21.08 -2.67
C PRO A 354 -3.35 -21.94 -1.42
N LEU A 355 -4.31 -21.89 -0.49
CA LEU A 355 -4.22 -22.57 0.83
C LEU A 355 -3.83 -24.05 0.72
N ALA A 356 -4.34 -24.76 -0.29
CA ALA A 356 -4.04 -26.17 -0.54
C ALA A 356 -2.55 -26.43 -0.87
N LYS A 357 -1.86 -25.45 -1.48
CA LYS A 357 -0.46 -25.51 -1.91
C LYS A 357 0.51 -24.90 -0.88
N ARG A 358 0.01 -24.28 0.18
CA ARG A 358 0.85 -23.69 1.24
C ARG A 358 1.59 -24.78 2.03
N ILE A 359 2.78 -24.43 2.51
CA ILE A 359 3.62 -25.29 3.34
C ILE A 359 2.82 -25.69 4.60
N PRO A 360 2.60 -26.98 4.87
CA PRO A 360 1.73 -27.44 5.97
C PRO A 360 2.45 -27.40 7.33
N LYS A 361 3.19 -26.32 7.61
CA LYS A 361 3.93 -26.08 8.85
C LYS A 361 3.49 -24.77 9.50
N ALA A 362 3.74 -24.67 10.80
CA ALA A 362 3.58 -23.42 11.53
C ALA A 362 4.86 -22.60 11.53
N LEU A 363 4.76 -21.35 11.09
CA LEU A 363 5.90 -20.44 10.93
C LEU A 363 6.00 -19.45 12.09
N PHE A 364 7.22 -19.24 12.58
CA PHE A 364 7.59 -18.05 13.36
C PHE A 364 9.03 -17.60 13.09
N ARG A 365 9.24 -16.28 12.98
CA ARG A 365 10.56 -15.63 13.00
C ARG A 365 10.52 -14.40 13.89
N GLY A 366 11.34 -14.30 14.92
CA GLY A 366 11.34 -13.13 15.79
C GLY A 366 12.48 -13.12 16.80
N ARG A 367 12.63 -12.01 17.53
CA ARG A 367 13.60 -11.90 18.63
C ARG A 367 13.15 -12.70 19.85
N ASP A 368 14.09 -13.01 20.73
CA ASP A 368 13.90 -13.68 22.03
C ASP A 368 13.24 -12.78 23.10
N SER A 369 12.46 -11.79 22.70
CA SER A 369 11.86 -10.81 23.61
C SER A 369 10.70 -11.35 24.46
N ASN A 370 10.42 -12.65 24.39
CA ASN A 370 9.40 -13.33 25.19
C ASN A 370 9.81 -14.81 25.40
N PRO A 371 9.79 -15.34 26.63
CA PRO A 371 10.17 -16.73 26.91
C PRO A 371 9.37 -17.79 26.11
N VAL A 372 8.11 -17.51 25.79
CA VAL A 372 7.27 -18.39 24.96
C VAL A 372 7.86 -18.56 23.56
N ARG A 373 8.46 -17.52 22.99
CA ARG A 373 9.11 -17.59 21.67
C ARG A 373 10.34 -18.49 21.71
N VAL A 374 11.13 -18.42 22.78
CA VAL A 374 12.32 -19.25 22.97
C VAL A 374 11.91 -20.72 23.13
N LYS A 375 10.92 -21.00 23.99
CA LYS A 375 10.37 -22.35 24.17
C LYS A 375 9.80 -22.93 22.87
N LEU A 376 9.16 -22.11 22.05
CA LEU A 376 8.66 -22.51 20.73
C LEU A 376 9.81 -22.90 19.77
N ALA A 377 10.94 -22.18 19.82
CA ALA A 377 12.13 -22.54 19.03
C ALA A 377 12.78 -23.84 19.52
N GLU A 378 12.78 -24.11 20.83
CA GLU A 378 13.21 -25.41 21.38
C GLU A 378 12.30 -26.54 20.91
N LEU A 379 10.98 -26.34 20.95
CA LEU A 379 10.00 -27.32 20.49
C LEU A 379 10.17 -27.64 18.99
N ALA A 380 10.49 -26.64 18.17
CA ALA A 380 10.71 -26.84 16.75
C ALA A 380 11.92 -27.72 16.41
N ARG A 381 12.91 -27.86 17.32
CA ARG A 381 13.98 -28.84 17.14
C ARG A 381 13.50 -30.28 17.26
N ALA A 382 12.53 -30.53 18.12
CA ALA A 382 11.93 -31.86 18.30
C ALA A 382 10.89 -32.18 17.22
N HIS A 383 10.21 -31.15 16.70
CA HIS A 383 9.08 -31.29 15.76
C HIS A 383 9.27 -30.45 14.49
N SER A 384 10.44 -30.59 13.84
CA SER A 384 10.78 -29.82 12.63
C SER A 384 9.92 -30.15 11.41
N ASP A 385 9.18 -31.26 11.45
CA ASP A 385 8.16 -31.66 10.49
C ASP A 385 6.90 -30.80 10.59
N LEU A 386 6.57 -30.29 11.78
CA LEU A 386 5.38 -29.46 12.04
C LEU A 386 5.70 -27.96 12.16
N LEU A 387 6.87 -27.62 12.71
CA LEU A 387 7.23 -26.26 13.08
C LEU A 387 8.44 -25.78 12.28
N ASP A 388 8.28 -24.62 11.65
CA ASP A 388 9.39 -23.84 11.13
C ASP A 388 9.53 -22.57 11.97
N VAL A 389 10.25 -22.69 13.09
CA VAL A 389 10.41 -21.60 14.06
C VAL A 389 11.88 -21.32 14.31
N ALA A 390 12.23 -20.03 14.33
CA ALA A 390 13.57 -19.61 14.68
C ALA A 390 13.59 -18.26 15.41
N ILE A 391 14.50 -18.15 16.39
CA ILE A 391 14.91 -16.88 16.95
C ILE A 391 15.88 -16.20 15.99
N THR A 392 15.57 -14.97 15.58
CA THR A 392 16.35 -14.23 14.57
C THR A 392 17.43 -13.34 15.17
N SER A 393 17.31 -12.97 16.44
CA SER A 393 18.25 -12.13 17.20
C SER A 393 18.11 -12.48 18.67
N TRP A 394 19.23 -12.57 19.37
CA TRP A 394 19.33 -12.82 20.80
C TRP A 394 19.80 -11.55 21.47
N GLU A 395 18.93 -10.93 22.27
CA GLU A 395 19.19 -9.64 22.93
C GLU A 395 18.93 -9.70 24.44
N ASN A 396 18.38 -10.81 24.94
CA ASN A 396 18.17 -11.01 26.36
C ASN A 396 19.18 -12.03 26.92
N ASP A 397 20.13 -11.54 27.70
CA ASP A 397 21.19 -12.35 28.31
C ASP A 397 20.66 -13.50 29.19
N ALA A 398 19.42 -13.39 29.69
CA ALA A 398 18.75 -14.47 30.42
C ALA A 398 18.53 -15.73 29.56
N HIS A 399 18.65 -15.65 28.24
CA HIS A 399 18.50 -16.76 27.32
C HIS A 399 19.82 -17.33 26.76
N ALA A 400 20.98 -16.95 27.33
CA ALA A 400 22.28 -17.37 26.82
C ALA A 400 22.47 -18.90 26.76
N GLU A 401 21.87 -19.65 27.68
CA GLU A 401 21.91 -21.12 27.64
C GLU A 401 21.08 -21.69 26.49
N GLN A 402 19.88 -21.16 26.29
CA GLN A 402 18.98 -21.56 25.21
C GLN A 402 19.56 -21.18 23.86
N GLU A 403 20.20 -20.00 23.76
CA GLU A 403 20.95 -19.60 22.58
C GLU A 403 21.99 -20.67 22.22
N LYS A 404 22.86 -21.05 23.17
CA LYS A 404 23.87 -22.10 22.95
C LYS A 404 23.22 -23.42 22.52
N LYS A 405 22.15 -23.84 23.20
CA LYS A 405 21.42 -25.09 22.87
C LYS A 405 20.88 -25.05 21.45
N LEU A 406 20.32 -23.92 21.01
CA LEU A 406 19.71 -23.74 19.68
C LEU A 406 20.73 -23.46 18.56
N GLY A 407 22.03 -23.58 18.86
CA GLY A 407 23.13 -23.35 17.92
C GLY A 407 23.45 -21.88 17.67
N GLY A 408 22.87 -20.98 18.48
CA GLY A 408 23.15 -19.55 18.55
C GLY A 408 23.01 -18.74 17.27
N GLY A 409 23.37 -17.46 17.40
CA GLY A 409 23.58 -16.54 16.28
C GLY A 409 22.30 -16.07 15.56
N TYR A 410 22.50 -15.28 14.50
CA TYR A 410 21.43 -14.71 13.70
C TYR A 410 20.89 -15.75 12.72
N LYS A 411 19.63 -16.17 12.90
CA LYS A 411 18.91 -16.97 11.89
C LYS A 411 18.32 -16.05 10.82
N ALA A 412 18.23 -16.58 9.60
CA ALA A 412 17.69 -15.84 8.46
C ALA A 412 16.27 -15.35 8.76
N ARG A 413 16.06 -14.05 8.55
CA ARG A 413 14.74 -13.44 8.58
C ARG A 413 13.98 -13.89 7.34
N ILE A 414 12.68 -14.15 7.50
CA ILE A 414 11.75 -14.34 6.39
C ILE A 414 10.98 -13.02 6.24
N PRO A 415 10.94 -12.41 5.04
CA PRO A 415 10.08 -11.25 4.79
C PRO A 415 8.62 -11.56 5.11
N LEU A 416 7.89 -10.58 5.64
CA LEU A 416 6.53 -10.79 6.14
C LEU A 416 5.57 -11.20 5.03
N GLU A 417 5.80 -10.71 3.82
CA GLU A 417 5.11 -11.01 2.57
C GLU A 417 5.13 -12.52 2.26
N LYS A 418 6.19 -13.22 2.66
CA LYS A 418 6.36 -14.66 2.45
C LYS A 418 5.71 -15.51 3.52
N PHE A 419 5.21 -14.92 4.62
CA PHE A 419 4.58 -15.71 5.68
C PHE A 419 3.34 -16.44 5.18
N GLY A 420 2.61 -15.85 4.22
CA GLY A 420 1.47 -16.52 3.61
C GLY A 420 1.82 -17.68 2.68
N GLU A 421 3.09 -18.00 2.44
CA GLU A 421 3.47 -19.29 1.84
C GLU A 421 3.21 -20.47 2.81
N TYR A 422 3.06 -20.19 4.11
CA TYR A 422 2.79 -21.16 5.16
C TYR A 422 1.30 -21.22 5.51
N ARG A 423 0.84 -22.43 5.86
CA ARG A 423 -0.56 -22.66 6.22
C ARG A 423 -0.89 -22.11 7.61
N TYR A 424 0.06 -22.15 8.54
CA TYR A 424 -0.14 -21.66 9.90
C TYR A 424 0.92 -20.60 10.23
N GLN A 425 0.47 -19.43 10.67
CA GLN A 425 1.35 -18.32 11.05
C GLN A 425 1.17 -18.07 12.54
N LEU A 426 2.25 -18.19 13.32
CA LEU A 426 2.18 -18.06 14.77
C LEU A 426 2.35 -16.59 15.17
N LEU A 427 1.33 -16.07 15.86
CA LEU A 427 1.38 -14.76 16.48
C LEU A 427 1.71 -14.93 17.97
N VAL A 428 2.87 -14.42 18.39
CA VAL A 428 3.33 -14.48 19.78
C VAL A 428 3.80 -13.10 20.19
N ASP A 429 3.34 -12.62 21.34
CA ASP A 429 3.74 -11.34 21.90
C ASP A 429 5.24 -11.24 22.13
N GLY A 430 5.74 -10.02 22.07
CA GLY A 430 7.13 -9.71 22.37
C GLY A 430 7.25 -9.25 23.81
N THR A 431 7.98 -8.15 23.98
CA THR A 431 7.96 -7.38 25.22
C THR A 431 6.54 -6.89 25.52
N VAL A 432 5.82 -6.44 24.50
CA VAL A 432 4.38 -6.11 24.52
C VAL A 432 3.68 -6.73 23.30
N ALA A 433 2.43 -6.33 23.05
CA ALA A 433 1.64 -6.75 21.89
C ALA A 433 2.45 -6.67 20.58
N ALA A 434 2.44 -7.74 19.80
CA ALA A 434 3.30 -7.84 18.62
C ALA A 434 2.85 -6.90 17.48
N PHE A 435 3.76 -6.05 16.98
CA PHE A 435 3.45 -5.11 15.87
C PHE A 435 3.17 -5.80 14.53
N ARG A 436 3.45 -7.10 14.42
CA ARG A 436 3.10 -7.89 13.23
C ARG A 436 1.64 -8.33 13.19
N THR A 437 0.90 -8.20 14.29
CA THR A 437 -0.52 -8.61 14.39
C THR A 437 -1.35 -8.18 13.18
N PRO A 438 -1.41 -6.88 12.80
CA PRO A 438 -2.23 -6.46 11.67
C PRO A 438 -1.81 -7.11 10.36
N TYR A 439 -0.52 -7.36 10.14
CA TYR A 439 -0.03 -7.96 8.89
C TYR A 439 -0.32 -9.45 8.76
N LEU A 440 -0.39 -10.20 9.87
CA LEU A 440 -0.73 -11.63 9.83
C LEU A 440 -2.24 -11.87 9.68
N LEU A 441 -3.06 -10.87 9.99
CA LEU A 441 -4.52 -10.91 9.90
C LEU A 441 -5.06 -10.44 8.54
N MET A 442 -4.21 -9.78 7.74
CA MET A 442 -4.48 -9.43 6.35
C MET A 442 -4.12 -10.63 5.48
#